data_AF-A0A0G0J1T1-F1
#
_entry.id   AF-A0A0G0J1T1-F1
#
_cell.length_a   1.000
_cell.length_b   1.000
_cell.length_c   1.000
_cell.angle_alpha   90.00
_cell.angle_beta   90.00
_cell.angle_gamma   90.00
#
_symmetry.space_group_name_H-M   'P 1'
#
loop_
_entity.id
_entity.type
_entity.pdbx_description
1 polymer ?
#
loop_
_entity_poly.entity_id
_entity_poly.type
_entity_poly.pdbx_seq_one_letter_code
_entity_poly.pdbx_strand_id
1 'polypeptide(L)'
;MKFSDYLSIIKSTNNLDSDQDGLSDKEELVWGTDPFNSDTDGDGMKDGDEIKAGRNPLGKGMLKDIFIPHPGNDFKPHALHPKRIIFHASAAIAIKAIVVIFLVSFPIDAWLMPDVLREQGLKIINLTNQIRTEHGLNALKENQSLNQAAYEKTHDMLLNQYFAHVSPAKKGVADWLKAVKYDFAVAGENLAMGFSDPNEVVEKWKESETHYANLVDPDYREIGVNVASGNYKNIDTTFIAQLFGQPQIQNFQEKKVLSKLIININKKSLAGQNATNTNNASILTPASVEIDGKVLGEKETISPQAKIEIKPVVNLTILEPKGLNKQFIEVEAELQTNVTKAALLYNDYSIELTRNGINNLNKWTGNYIVSDFNNLSNIVTPATLKTWDTSGEIKFIDVDSNNIRPVQPSYFDEYNFLKNNPSRTISPLLSISSTYYLIILFVAIMALFLNVFIEIKKQHPKIILSTFSLILLLMILIFI
;
A
#
# COMPACT_ATOMS: atom_id res chain seq x y z
N MET A 1 -15.77 -7.81 56.60
CA MET A 1 -16.19 -8.58 57.78
C MET A 1 -15.77 -7.87 59.08
N LYS A 2 -16.56 -7.92 60.17
CA LYS A 2 -16.16 -7.37 61.47
C LYS A 2 -15.37 -8.43 62.26
N PHE A 3 -14.42 -8.02 63.10
CA PHE A 3 -13.58 -8.92 63.90
C PHE A 3 -14.38 -9.88 64.82
N SER A 4 -15.62 -9.49 65.16
CA SER A 4 -16.58 -10.31 65.90
C SER A 4 -17.01 -11.58 65.15
N ASP A 5 -17.17 -11.48 63.83
CA ASP A 5 -17.74 -12.54 63.00
C ASP A 5 -16.68 -13.66 62.78
N TYR A 6 -15.41 -13.26 62.76
CA TYR A 6 -14.25 -14.15 62.72
C TYR A 6 -14.14 -15.03 63.99
N LEU A 7 -14.42 -14.46 65.16
CA LEU A 7 -14.36 -15.18 66.45
C LEU A 7 -15.52 -16.16 66.64
N SER A 8 -16.67 -15.92 66.00
CA SER A 8 -17.78 -16.87 66.00
C SER A 8 -17.50 -18.08 65.12
N ILE A 9 -16.89 -17.90 63.95
CA ILE A 9 -16.58 -19.01 63.03
C ILE A 9 -15.52 -19.96 63.62
N ILE A 10 -14.54 -19.43 64.36
CA ILE A 10 -13.52 -20.25 65.05
C ILE A 10 -14.13 -21.07 66.21
N LYS A 11 -15.30 -20.66 66.75
CA LYS A 11 -15.98 -21.33 67.86
C LYS A 11 -17.11 -22.27 67.43
N SER A 12 -17.64 -22.16 66.22
CA SER A 12 -18.66 -23.08 65.70
C SER A 12 -18.02 -24.35 65.11
N THR A 13 -18.74 -25.45 65.23
CA THR A 13 -18.35 -26.82 64.86
C THR A 13 -17.71 -26.94 63.47
N ASN A 14 -16.66 -27.76 63.36
CA ASN A 14 -15.74 -27.97 62.22
C ASN A 14 -16.34 -28.26 60.82
N ASN A 15 -17.66 -28.25 60.62
CA ASN A 15 -18.34 -28.63 59.37
C ASN A 15 -19.51 -27.70 58.99
N LEU A 16 -19.60 -26.48 59.54
CA LEU A 16 -20.60 -25.51 59.05
C LEU A 16 -20.17 -25.04 57.66
N ASP A 17 -21.07 -25.11 56.69
CA ASP A 17 -20.93 -24.67 55.30
C ASP A 17 -22.13 -23.74 55.04
N SER A 18 -21.89 -22.44 55.21
CA SER A 18 -22.92 -21.42 55.38
C SER A 18 -23.59 -21.01 54.06
N ASP A 19 -22.90 -21.11 52.93
CA ASP A 19 -23.45 -20.86 51.60
C ASP A 19 -23.70 -22.15 50.78
N GLN A 20 -23.34 -23.31 51.33
CA GLN A 20 -23.60 -24.64 50.80
C GLN A 20 -22.95 -24.84 49.42
N ASP A 21 -21.73 -24.35 49.27
CA ASP A 21 -20.90 -24.56 48.09
C ASP A 21 -20.02 -25.82 48.18
N GLY A 22 -19.98 -26.43 49.36
CA GLY A 22 -19.27 -27.66 49.65
C GLY A 22 -17.85 -27.48 50.18
N LEU A 23 -17.48 -26.26 50.61
CA LEU A 23 -16.42 -26.00 51.59
C LEU A 23 -17.03 -25.62 52.93
N SER A 24 -16.39 -26.02 54.02
CA SER A 24 -16.77 -25.46 55.32
C SER A 24 -16.30 -24.01 55.45
N ASP A 25 -17.00 -23.19 56.22
CA ASP A 25 -16.65 -21.77 56.46
C ASP A 25 -15.18 -21.62 56.92
N LYS A 26 -14.67 -22.63 57.63
CA LYS A 26 -13.29 -22.68 58.09
C LYS A 26 -12.30 -22.97 56.96
N GLU A 27 -12.64 -23.85 56.02
CA GLU A 27 -11.84 -24.11 54.82
C GLU A 27 -11.82 -22.88 53.92
N GLU A 28 -12.95 -22.22 53.74
CA GLU A 28 -13.05 -20.96 52.98
C GLU A 28 -12.18 -19.86 53.57
N LEU A 29 -12.14 -19.74 54.90
CA LEU A 29 -11.22 -18.87 55.63
C LEU A 29 -9.73 -19.19 55.41
N VAL A 30 -9.38 -20.45 55.15
CA VAL A 30 -8.00 -20.88 54.84
C VAL A 30 -7.64 -20.54 53.38
N TRP A 31 -8.60 -20.66 52.47
CA TRP A 31 -8.42 -20.33 51.06
C TRP A 31 -8.64 -18.85 50.73
N GLY A 32 -9.20 -18.09 51.67
CA GLY A 32 -9.45 -16.65 51.56
C GLY A 32 -10.75 -16.28 50.84
N THR A 33 -11.68 -17.23 50.65
CA THR A 33 -13.01 -17.04 50.04
C THR A 33 -14.02 -16.55 51.09
N ASP A 34 -15.18 -16.06 50.66
CA ASP A 34 -16.23 -15.48 51.53
C ASP A 34 -17.27 -16.54 51.92
N PRO A 35 -17.34 -16.96 53.21
CA PRO A 35 -18.19 -18.09 53.64
C PRO A 35 -19.70 -17.95 53.47
N PHE A 36 -20.17 -16.80 53.02
CA PHE A 36 -21.58 -16.53 52.78
C PHE A 36 -21.87 -16.24 51.31
N ASN A 37 -20.89 -16.44 50.43
CA ASN A 37 -21.03 -16.21 49.00
C ASN A 37 -20.35 -17.33 48.21
N SER A 38 -21.18 -18.22 47.67
CA SER A 38 -20.70 -19.46 47.05
C SER A 38 -19.81 -19.28 45.81
N ASP A 39 -19.65 -18.06 45.29
CA ASP A 39 -18.81 -17.69 44.13
C ASP A 39 -18.15 -16.35 44.47
N THR A 40 -17.03 -16.40 45.18
CA THR A 40 -16.42 -15.23 45.82
C THR A 40 -15.94 -14.20 44.80
N ASP A 41 -15.44 -14.65 43.65
CA ASP A 41 -14.87 -13.76 42.63
C ASP A 41 -15.86 -13.36 41.52
N GLY A 42 -17.04 -13.98 41.52
CA GLY A 42 -18.18 -13.66 40.67
C GLY A 42 -17.96 -14.02 39.20
N ASP A 43 -17.10 -15.00 38.92
CA ASP A 43 -16.83 -15.47 37.56
C ASP A 43 -17.83 -16.55 37.08
N GLY A 44 -18.67 -17.03 37.99
CA GLY A 44 -19.76 -17.96 37.75
C GLY A 44 -19.50 -19.40 38.19
N MET A 45 -18.37 -19.69 38.83
CA MET A 45 -18.03 -21.00 39.41
C MET A 45 -18.02 -20.93 40.94
N LYS A 46 -18.40 -22.03 41.61
CA LYS A 46 -18.40 -22.06 43.07
C LYS A 46 -17.02 -22.29 43.65
N ASP A 47 -16.66 -21.59 44.72
CA ASP A 47 -15.31 -21.60 45.30
C ASP A 47 -14.87 -23.03 45.70
N GLY A 48 -15.78 -23.80 46.28
CA GLY A 48 -15.57 -25.20 46.67
C GLY A 48 -15.37 -26.17 45.53
N ASP A 49 -16.04 -25.94 44.42
CA ASP A 49 -15.83 -26.70 43.21
C ASP A 49 -14.49 -26.34 42.56
N GLU A 50 -14.06 -25.08 42.65
CA GLU A 50 -12.76 -24.62 42.17
C GLU A 50 -11.61 -25.22 42.95
N ILE A 51 -11.67 -25.22 44.28
CA ILE A 51 -10.62 -25.80 45.13
C ILE A 51 -10.53 -27.31 44.95
N LYS A 52 -11.66 -28.03 44.88
CA LYS A 52 -11.67 -29.48 44.56
C LYS A 52 -11.06 -29.74 43.17
N ALA A 53 -11.23 -28.82 42.22
CA ALA A 53 -10.64 -28.89 40.90
C ALA A 53 -9.19 -28.37 40.81
N GLY A 54 -8.60 -27.91 41.92
CA GLY A 54 -7.25 -27.34 41.97
C GLY A 54 -7.10 -25.98 41.29
N ARG A 55 -8.20 -25.22 41.20
CA ARG A 55 -8.29 -23.85 40.66
C ARG A 55 -8.15 -22.82 41.78
N ASN A 56 -8.00 -21.55 41.40
CA ASN A 56 -7.92 -20.44 42.36
C ASN A 56 -9.31 -19.81 42.52
N PRO A 57 -9.97 -19.97 43.68
CA PRO A 57 -11.34 -19.47 43.91
C PRO A 57 -11.43 -17.94 44.05
N LEU A 58 -10.30 -17.25 44.00
CA LEU A 58 -10.22 -15.78 44.08
C LEU A 58 -9.76 -15.13 42.78
N GLY A 59 -9.79 -15.85 41.66
CA GLY A 59 -9.25 -15.34 40.41
C GLY A 59 -9.96 -15.82 39.16
N LYS A 60 -10.67 -14.88 38.51
CA LYS A 60 -11.26 -14.99 37.16
C LYS A 60 -10.41 -15.89 36.26
N GLY A 61 -10.98 -17.02 35.84
CA GLY A 61 -10.27 -18.13 35.19
C GLY A 61 -9.05 -17.78 34.33
N MET A 62 -8.00 -18.60 34.42
CA MET A 62 -6.66 -18.26 33.91
C MET A 62 -6.59 -18.12 32.38
N LEU A 63 -5.62 -17.36 31.88
CA LEU A 63 -5.15 -17.43 30.47
C LEU A 63 -4.88 -18.88 30.01
N LYS A 64 -4.43 -19.72 30.95
CA LYS A 64 -4.27 -21.17 30.77
C LYS A 64 -5.60 -21.86 30.46
N ASP A 65 -6.69 -21.54 31.17
CA ASP A 65 -8.02 -22.10 30.92
C ASP A 65 -8.61 -21.69 29.57
N ILE A 66 -8.18 -20.54 29.05
CA ILE A 66 -8.65 -19.99 27.78
C ILE A 66 -8.05 -20.77 26.60
N PHE A 67 -6.76 -21.12 26.65
CA PHE A 67 -6.02 -21.64 25.49
C PHE A 67 -5.40 -23.03 25.67
N ILE A 68 -5.16 -23.46 26.91
CA ILE A 68 -4.41 -24.69 27.21
C ILE A 68 -5.39 -25.75 27.73
N PRO A 69 -5.50 -26.91 27.06
CA PRO A 69 -6.29 -28.02 27.58
C PRO A 69 -5.58 -28.63 28.80
N HIS A 70 -6.30 -28.81 29.90
CA HIS A 70 -5.80 -29.46 31.11
C HIS A 70 -6.94 -30.11 31.92
N PRO A 71 -6.63 -30.98 32.89
CA PRO A 71 -7.66 -31.65 33.68
C PRO A 71 -8.68 -30.69 34.31
N GLY A 72 -8.20 -29.56 34.86
CA GLY A 72 -9.06 -28.54 35.47
C GLY A 72 -10.13 -27.94 34.54
N ASN A 73 -9.94 -27.88 33.21
CA ASN A 73 -10.94 -27.36 32.26
C ASN A 73 -11.62 -28.46 31.44
N ASP A 74 -11.63 -29.72 31.92
CA ASP A 74 -12.13 -30.90 31.19
C ASP A 74 -11.49 -31.02 29.80
N PHE A 75 -10.25 -30.53 29.66
CA PHE A 75 -9.53 -30.42 28.39
C PHE A 75 -10.30 -29.65 27.31
N LYS A 76 -11.16 -28.70 27.71
CA LYS A 76 -11.91 -27.81 26.81
C LYS A 76 -11.44 -26.37 27.03
N PRO A 77 -10.47 -25.90 26.23
CA PRO A 77 -10.05 -24.50 26.29
C PRO A 77 -11.25 -23.58 26.03
N HIS A 78 -11.47 -22.60 26.90
CA HIS A 78 -12.64 -21.73 26.84
C HIS A 78 -12.75 -20.96 25.51
N ALA A 79 -11.61 -20.58 24.90
CA ALA A 79 -11.59 -19.91 23.60
C ALA A 79 -12.22 -20.74 22.47
N LEU A 80 -12.17 -22.07 22.58
CA LEU A 80 -12.73 -23.00 21.59
C LEU A 80 -14.18 -23.39 21.85
N HIS A 81 -14.83 -22.81 22.87
CA HIS A 81 -16.25 -23.08 23.08
C HIS A 81 -17.10 -22.49 21.94
N PRO A 82 -18.17 -23.19 21.51
CA PRO A 82 -19.02 -22.74 20.40
C PRO A 82 -19.52 -21.30 20.54
N LYS A 83 -19.91 -20.88 21.75
CA LYS A 83 -20.36 -19.49 22.00
C LYS A 83 -19.25 -18.45 21.75
N ARG A 84 -18.02 -18.74 22.16
CA ARG A 84 -16.87 -17.84 21.96
C ARG A 84 -16.40 -17.86 20.50
N ILE A 85 -16.42 -19.04 19.87
CA ILE A 85 -16.15 -19.16 18.43
C ILE A 85 -17.14 -18.33 17.60
N ILE A 86 -18.44 -18.41 17.92
CA ILE A 86 -19.46 -17.59 17.26
C ILE A 86 -19.16 -16.11 17.48
N PHE A 87 -18.80 -15.70 18.70
CA PHE A 87 -18.39 -14.32 18.98
C PHE A 87 -17.19 -13.88 18.13
N HIS A 88 -16.12 -14.70 18.06
CA HIS A 88 -14.95 -14.39 17.24
C HIS A 88 -15.27 -14.34 15.75
N ALA A 89 -16.11 -15.25 15.25
CA ALA A 89 -16.58 -15.26 13.86
C ALA A 89 -17.40 -14.00 13.54
N SER A 90 -18.36 -13.65 14.39
CA SER A 90 -19.17 -12.44 14.24
C SER A 90 -18.33 -11.17 14.30
N ALA A 91 -17.36 -11.10 15.22
CA ALA A 91 -16.43 -9.97 15.30
C ALA A 91 -15.56 -9.85 14.05
N ALA A 92 -15.04 -10.96 13.51
CA ALA A 92 -14.24 -10.96 12.29
C ALA A 92 -15.06 -10.48 11.09
N ILE A 93 -16.30 -10.96 10.94
CA ILE A 93 -17.22 -10.51 9.89
C ILE A 93 -17.56 -9.02 10.05
N ALA A 94 -17.84 -8.58 11.29
CA ALA A 94 -18.16 -7.18 11.57
C ALA A 94 -16.98 -6.25 11.24
N ILE A 95 -15.75 -6.61 11.62
CA ILE A 95 -14.55 -5.85 11.26
C ILE A 95 -14.39 -5.76 9.75
N LYS A 96 -14.58 -6.88 9.01
CA LYS A 96 -14.53 -6.86 7.54
C LYS A 96 -15.60 -5.93 6.96
N ALA A 97 -16.83 -6.02 7.46
CA ALA A 97 -17.93 -5.19 7.02
C ALA A 97 -17.65 -3.70 7.28
N ILE A 98 -17.09 -3.35 8.45
CA ILE A 98 -16.71 -1.96 8.76
C ILE A 98 -15.68 -1.45 7.76
N VAL A 99 -14.65 -2.25 7.44
CA VAL A 99 -13.63 -1.86 6.44
C VAL A 99 -14.25 -1.68 5.06
N VAL A 100 -15.13 -2.58 4.62
CA VAL A 100 -15.83 -2.48 3.33
C VAL A 100 -16.73 -1.24 3.28
N ILE A 101 -17.56 -1.03 4.31
CA ILE A 101 -18.44 0.14 4.42
C ILE A 101 -17.61 1.41 4.38
N PHE A 102 -16.50 1.47 5.11
CA PHE A 102 -15.63 2.63 5.13
C PHE A 102 -15.02 2.91 3.75
N LEU A 103 -14.50 1.89 3.06
CA LEU A 103 -13.94 2.06 1.71
C LEU A 103 -14.98 2.55 0.70
N VAL A 104 -16.20 2.01 0.76
CA VAL A 104 -17.30 2.34 -0.15
C VAL A 104 -17.96 3.69 0.18
N SER A 105 -17.84 4.17 1.41
CA SER A 105 -18.45 5.45 1.84
C SER A 105 -17.72 6.67 1.27
N PHE A 106 -16.48 6.49 0.78
CA PHE A 106 -15.68 7.55 0.19
C PHE A 106 -15.38 7.22 -1.27
N PRO A 107 -15.44 8.21 -2.17
CA PRO A 107 -15.23 7.95 -3.58
C PRO A 107 -13.75 7.62 -3.84
N ILE A 108 -13.46 6.73 -4.80
CA ILE A 108 -12.11 6.24 -5.14
C ILE A 108 -11.07 7.37 -5.28
N ASP A 109 -11.47 8.54 -5.76
CA ASP A 109 -10.61 9.69 -5.96
C ASP A 109 -9.96 10.21 -4.69
N ALA A 110 -10.71 10.25 -3.59
CA ALA A 110 -10.18 10.63 -2.29
C ALA A 110 -9.03 9.69 -1.86
N TRP A 111 -9.06 8.44 -2.33
CA TRP A 111 -8.09 7.42 -1.97
C TRP A 111 -6.85 7.38 -2.87
N LEU A 112 -7.01 7.63 -4.17
CA LEU A 112 -5.95 7.44 -5.16
C LEU A 112 -5.28 8.74 -5.61
N MET A 113 -5.99 9.86 -5.56
CA MET A 113 -5.47 11.13 -6.07
C MET A 113 -4.12 11.54 -5.43
N PRO A 114 -3.89 11.40 -4.11
CA PRO A 114 -2.61 11.74 -3.52
C PRO A 114 -1.43 10.95 -4.11
N ASP A 115 -1.59 9.65 -4.33
CA ASP A 115 -0.54 8.78 -4.88
C ASP A 115 -0.28 9.10 -6.36
N VAL A 116 -1.37 9.31 -7.10
CA VAL A 116 -1.33 9.76 -8.49
C VAL A 116 -0.52 11.04 -8.66
N LEU A 117 -0.79 12.05 -7.85
CA LEU A 117 -0.11 13.35 -7.92
C LEU A 117 1.35 13.21 -7.48
N ARG A 118 1.63 12.32 -6.53
CA ARG A 118 2.99 11.97 -6.11
C ARG A 118 3.79 11.28 -7.22
N GLU A 119 3.18 10.36 -7.97
CA GLU A 119 3.82 9.73 -9.14
C GLU A 119 4.06 10.74 -10.27
N GLN A 120 3.14 11.67 -10.50
CA GLN A 120 3.37 12.77 -11.45
C GLN A 120 4.57 13.64 -11.02
N GLY A 121 4.69 13.98 -9.73
CA GLY A 121 5.84 14.69 -9.20
C GLY A 121 7.17 13.94 -9.42
N LEU A 122 7.20 12.62 -9.21
CA LEU A 122 8.37 11.79 -9.52
C LEU A 122 8.72 11.80 -11.01
N LYS A 123 7.71 11.70 -11.89
CA LYS A 123 7.91 11.77 -13.34
C LYS A 123 8.56 13.10 -13.74
N ILE A 124 8.13 14.22 -13.15
CA ILE A 124 8.74 15.54 -13.37
C ILE A 124 10.22 15.55 -12.93
N ILE A 125 10.55 14.96 -11.77
CA ILE A 125 11.94 14.84 -11.30
C ILE A 125 12.78 14.02 -12.29
N ASN A 126 12.27 12.88 -12.76
CA ASN A 126 12.96 12.02 -13.71
C ASN A 126 13.21 12.72 -15.05
N LEU A 127 12.20 13.39 -15.61
CA LEU A 127 12.33 14.18 -16.84
C LEU A 127 13.34 15.32 -16.68
N THR A 128 13.33 16.00 -15.53
CA THR A 128 14.32 17.04 -15.21
C THR A 128 15.74 16.47 -15.18
N ASN A 129 15.92 15.31 -14.55
CA ASN A 129 17.23 14.64 -14.48
C ASN A 129 17.68 14.10 -15.85
N GLN A 130 16.75 13.72 -16.72
CA GLN A 130 17.07 13.36 -18.10
C GLN A 130 17.67 14.56 -18.83
N ILE A 131 17.02 15.73 -18.78
CA ILE A 131 17.54 16.98 -19.36
C ILE A 131 18.94 17.29 -18.81
N ARG A 132 19.10 17.23 -17.48
CA ARG A 132 20.42 17.49 -16.86
C ARG A 132 21.50 16.55 -17.38
N THR A 133 21.18 15.27 -17.52
CA THR A 133 22.12 14.26 -18.04
C THR A 133 22.48 14.54 -19.50
N GLU A 134 21.52 14.91 -20.34
CA GLU A 134 21.73 15.31 -21.74
C GLU A 134 22.68 16.53 -21.85
N HIS A 135 22.68 17.40 -20.83
CA HIS A 135 23.57 18.56 -20.72
C HIS A 135 24.89 18.29 -19.96
N GLY A 136 25.18 17.03 -19.61
CA GLY A 136 26.40 16.67 -18.89
C GLY A 136 26.43 17.13 -17.42
N LEU A 137 25.28 17.44 -16.85
CA LEU A 137 25.11 17.85 -15.45
C LEU A 137 24.77 16.65 -14.56
N ASN A 138 25.10 16.78 -13.28
CA ASN A 138 24.72 15.77 -12.29
C ASN A 138 23.20 15.77 -12.08
N ALA A 139 22.63 14.57 -11.99
CA ALA A 139 21.25 14.37 -11.57
C ALA A 139 21.02 14.92 -10.16
N LEU A 140 19.89 15.60 -9.98
CA LEU A 140 19.43 16.11 -8.70
C LEU A 140 18.86 14.97 -7.86
N LYS A 141 19.18 14.99 -6.56
CA LYS A 141 18.64 14.06 -5.59
C LYS A 141 17.29 14.56 -5.06
N GLU A 142 16.26 13.71 -5.07
CA GLU A 142 14.99 14.05 -4.43
C GLU A 142 15.19 14.33 -2.93
N ASN A 143 14.63 15.44 -2.44
CA ASN A 143 14.68 15.84 -1.03
C ASN A 143 13.27 16.01 -0.45
N GLN A 144 13.00 15.36 0.69
CA GLN A 144 11.68 15.37 1.34
C GLN A 144 11.28 16.75 1.89
N SER A 145 12.22 17.53 2.41
CA SER A 145 11.94 18.90 2.86
C SER A 145 11.57 19.80 1.68
N LEU A 146 12.24 19.66 0.54
CA LEU A 146 11.87 20.39 -0.68
C LEU A 146 10.48 19.97 -1.19
N ASN A 147 10.14 18.68 -1.14
CA ASN A 147 8.78 18.21 -1.44
C ASN A 147 7.75 18.83 -0.51
N GLN A 148 8.04 18.91 0.79
CA GLN A 148 7.15 19.52 1.77
C GLN A 148 6.98 21.02 1.52
N ALA A 149 8.05 21.75 1.18
CA ALA A 149 7.96 23.16 0.82
C ALA A 149 7.14 23.37 -0.47
N ALA A 150 7.33 22.50 -1.47
CA ALA A 150 6.53 22.52 -2.69
C ALA A 150 5.04 22.22 -2.42
N TYR A 151 4.77 21.29 -1.49
CA TYR A 151 3.43 20.98 -1.00
C TYR A 151 2.80 22.22 -0.35
N GLU A 152 3.48 22.86 0.59
CA GLU A 152 2.99 24.08 1.25
C GLU A 152 2.75 25.20 0.24
N LYS A 153 3.66 25.39 -0.72
CA LYS A 153 3.53 26.39 -1.78
C LYS A 153 2.30 26.17 -2.66
N THR A 154 2.11 24.95 -3.15
CA THR A 154 0.96 24.60 -4.01
C THR A 154 -0.37 24.68 -3.26
N HIS A 155 -0.41 24.27 -1.99
CA HIS A 155 -1.61 24.37 -1.18
C HIS A 155 -1.91 25.82 -0.79
N ASP A 156 -0.90 26.65 -0.55
CA ASP A 156 -1.09 28.08 -0.33
C ASP A 156 -1.65 28.78 -1.57
N MET A 157 -1.15 28.45 -2.77
CA MET A 157 -1.70 28.92 -4.05
C MET A 157 -3.17 28.54 -4.23
N LEU A 158 -3.50 27.27 -3.92
CA LEU A 158 -4.87 26.77 -4.00
C LEU A 158 -5.78 27.43 -2.97
N LEU A 159 -5.40 27.48 -1.70
CA LEU A 159 -6.23 28.03 -0.62
C LEU A 159 -6.45 29.54 -0.77
N ASN A 160 -5.41 30.28 -1.14
CA ASN A 160 -5.47 31.74 -1.29
C ASN A 160 -5.78 32.18 -2.73
N GLN A 161 -6.10 31.24 -3.61
CA GLN A 161 -6.60 31.50 -4.96
C GLN A 161 -5.68 32.43 -5.77
N TYR A 162 -4.38 32.13 -5.81
CA TYR A 162 -3.39 32.87 -6.59
C TYR A 162 -2.39 31.95 -7.30
N PHE A 163 -1.69 32.49 -8.31
CA PHE A 163 -0.59 31.82 -8.99
C PHE A 163 0.56 32.81 -9.19
N ALA A 164 1.57 32.74 -8.32
CA ALA A 164 2.75 33.62 -8.36
C ALA A 164 3.89 33.06 -7.52
N HIS A 165 5.13 33.47 -7.78
CA HIS A 165 6.30 33.09 -6.98
C HIS A 165 6.23 33.59 -5.52
N VAL A 166 5.70 34.81 -5.32
CA VAL A 166 5.51 35.41 -4.00
C VAL A 166 4.04 35.36 -3.61
N SER A 167 3.74 34.89 -2.40
CA SER A 167 2.36 34.80 -1.91
C SER A 167 1.77 36.18 -1.58
N PRO A 168 0.43 36.29 -1.46
CA PRO A 168 -0.22 37.50 -0.94
C PRO A 168 0.29 37.91 0.46
N ALA A 169 0.74 36.94 1.26
CA ALA A 169 1.38 37.15 2.56
C ALA A 169 2.88 37.51 2.46
N LYS A 170 3.37 37.82 1.25
CA LYS A 170 4.76 38.16 0.93
C LYS A 170 5.78 37.04 1.20
N LYS A 171 5.36 35.78 1.18
CA LYS A 171 6.28 34.62 1.29
C LYS A 171 6.85 34.26 -0.07
N GLY A 172 8.18 34.27 -0.21
CA GLY A 172 8.90 33.77 -1.38
C GLY A 172 9.51 32.38 -1.14
N VAL A 173 10.27 31.85 -2.11
CA VAL A 173 10.93 30.53 -2.02
C VAL A 173 11.74 30.36 -0.72
N ALA A 174 12.47 31.40 -0.31
CA ALA A 174 13.25 31.38 0.93
C ALA A 174 12.40 31.15 2.19
N ASP A 175 11.20 31.72 2.24
CA ASP A 175 10.30 31.58 3.39
C ASP A 175 9.73 30.17 3.48
N TRP A 176 9.38 29.56 2.34
CA TRP A 176 8.92 28.17 2.26
C TRP A 176 10.01 27.20 2.70
N LEU A 177 11.24 27.39 2.20
CA LEU A 177 12.39 26.57 2.59
C LEU A 177 12.73 26.72 4.08
N LYS A 178 12.63 27.94 4.61
CA LYS A 178 12.84 28.19 6.05
C LYS A 178 11.75 27.53 6.92
N ALA A 179 10.49 27.51 6.47
CA ALA A 179 9.39 26.87 7.21
C ALA A 179 9.63 25.36 7.41
N VAL A 180 10.21 24.70 6.41
CA VAL A 180 10.56 23.27 6.45
C VAL A 180 11.97 22.99 6.97
N LYS A 181 12.65 24.00 7.53
CA LYS A 181 14.01 23.92 8.09
C LYS A 181 15.06 23.44 7.07
N TYR A 182 14.91 23.85 5.81
CA TYR A 182 15.88 23.58 4.76
C TYR A 182 16.84 24.78 4.61
N ASP A 183 18.06 24.63 5.14
CA ASP A 183 19.13 25.64 4.98
C ASP A 183 19.77 25.51 3.60
N PHE A 184 19.78 26.58 2.81
CA PHE A 184 20.24 26.56 1.41
C PHE A 184 21.26 27.67 1.08
N ALA A 185 22.19 27.36 0.20
CA ALA A 185 23.14 28.31 -0.39
C ALA A 185 22.56 28.99 -1.62
N VAL A 186 21.91 28.19 -2.46
CA VAL A 186 21.17 28.65 -3.64
C VAL A 186 19.87 27.85 -3.70
N ALA A 187 18.80 28.51 -4.12
CA ALA A 187 17.49 27.89 -4.31
C ALA A 187 16.77 28.49 -5.50
N GLY A 188 15.96 27.65 -6.15
CA GLY A 188 15.16 28.02 -7.33
C GLY A 188 13.74 27.50 -7.23
N GLU A 189 12.86 28.07 -8.04
CA GLU A 189 11.46 27.66 -8.14
C GLU A 189 10.99 27.73 -9.59
N ASN A 190 10.38 26.64 -10.06
CA ASN A 190 9.55 26.60 -11.25
C ASN A 190 8.09 26.33 -10.83
N LEU A 191 7.16 27.07 -11.43
CA LEU A 191 5.73 26.89 -11.21
C LEU A 191 5.03 26.56 -12.52
N ALA A 192 3.99 25.74 -12.45
CA ALA A 192 3.08 25.50 -13.56
C ALA A 192 1.65 25.31 -13.05
N MET A 193 0.66 25.60 -13.89
CA MET A 193 -0.76 25.50 -13.55
C MET A 193 -1.55 25.06 -14.78
N GLY A 194 -2.55 24.20 -14.57
CA GLY A 194 -3.48 23.77 -15.63
C GLY A 194 -2.99 22.63 -16.51
N PHE A 195 -1.90 21.95 -16.13
CA PHE A 195 -1.36 20.80 -16.86
C PHE A 195 -1.81 19.48 -16.25
N SER A 196 -2.02 18.46 -17.09
CA SER A 196 -2.31 17.07 -16.65
C SER A 196 -1.16 16.10 -16.90
N ASP A 197 -0.31 16.34 -17.91
CA ASP A 197 0.85 15.49 -18.23
C ASP A 197 2.19 16.14 -17.79
N PRO A 198 2.98 15.48 -16.94
CA PRO A 198 4.36 15.85 -16.64
C PRO A 198 5.26 16.14 -17.84
N ASN A 199 5.08 15.44 -18.97
CA ASN A 199 5.91 15.69 -20.17
C ASN A 199 5.64 17.10 -20.72
N GLU A 200 4.36 17.46 -20.84
CA GLU A 200 3.95 18.77 -21.34
C GLU A 200 4.49 19.90 -20.46
N VAL A 201 4.42 19.73 -19.14
CA VAL A 201 4.95 20.70 -18.16
C VAL A 201 6.43 20.97 -18.40
N VAL A 202 7.22 19.91 -18.51
CA VAL A 202 8.67 20.01 -18.65
C VAL A 202 9.05 20.57 -20.03
N GLU A 203 8.35 20.19 -21.10
CA GLU A 203 8.54 20.79 -22.42
C GLU A 203 8.20 22.29 -22.42
N LYS A 204 7.12 22.70 -21.73
CA LYS A 204 6.80 24.12 -21.56
C LYS A 204 7.81 24.89 -20.73
N TRP A 205 8.43 24.27 -19.73
CA TRP A 205 9.55 24.88 -19.03
C TRP A 205 10.81 25.00 -19.91
N LYS A 206 11.07 24.08 -20.84
CA LYS A 206 12.18 24.20 -21.82
C LYS A 206 11.98 25.35 -22.79
N GLU A 207 10.74 25.65 -23.17
CA GLU A 207 10.41 26.80 -24.05
C GLU A 207 10.63 28.16 -23.35
N SER A 208 10.75 28.19 -22.02
CA SER A 208 10.86 29.42 -21.24
C SER A 208 12.27 29.60 -20.67
N GLU A 209 12.96 30.67 -21.08
CA GLU A 209 14.35 30.95 -20.67
C GLU A 209 14.57 30.91 -19.15
N THR A 210 13.66 31.51 -18.36
CA THR A 210 13.79 31.56 -16.90
C THR A 210 13.53 30.22 -16.23
N HIS A 211 12.57 29.43 -16.73
CA HIS A 211 12.30 28.11 -16.16
C HIS A 211 13.38 27.10 -16.56
N TYR A 212 13.81 27.15 -17.82
CA TYR A 212 14.87 26.31 -18.36
C TYR A 212 16.19 26.56 -17.64
N ALA A 213 16.53 27.81 -17.33
CA ALA A 213 17.72 28.15 -16.53
C ALA A 213 17.77 27.38 -15.21
N ASN A 214 16.62 27.22 -14.51
CA ASN A 214 16.56 26.41 -13.29
C ASN A 214 16.78 24.92 -13.56
N LEU A 215 16.26 24.37 -14.67
CA LEU A 215 16.41 22.95 -15.02
C LEU A 215 17.88 22.57 -15.21
N VAL A 216 18.67 23.46 -15.82
CA VAL A 216 20.09 23.23 -16.15
C VAL A 216 21.08 23.97 -15.27
N ASP A 217 20.64 24.51 -14.12
CA ASP A 217 21.54 25.21 -13.20
C ASP A 217 22.54 24.21 -12.56
N PRO A 218 23.86 24.41 -12.71
CA PRO A 218 24.88 23.52 -12.18
C PRO A 218 25.06 23.64 -10.66
N ASP A 219 24.49 24.66 -9.99
CA ASP A 219 24.65 24.87 -8.55
C ASP A 219 23.65 24.04 -7.73
N TYR A 220 22.51 23.65 -8.29
CA TYR A 220 21.55 22.80 -7.60
C TYR A 220 22.06 21.36 -7.40
N ARG A 221 21.70 20.75 -6.26
CA ARG A 221 22.01 19.34 -5.92
C ARG A 221 20.78 18.53 -5.58
N GLU A 222 19.75 19.21 -5.08
CA GLU A 222 18.53 18.61 -4.60
C GLU A 222 17.31 19.24 -5.26
N ILE A 223 16.26 18.42 -5.38
CA ILE A 223 15.00 18.80 -5.99
C ILE A 223 13.85 18.30 -5.14
N GLY A 224 12.77 19.08 -5.07
CA GLY A 224 11.48 18.62 -4.58
C GLY A 224 10.37 19.09 -5.49
N VAL A 225 9.38 18.24 -5.71
CA VAL A 225 8.24 18.53 -6.58
C VAL A 225 6.97 18.14 -5.86
N ASN A 226 5.99 19.05 -5.88
CA ASN A 226 4.62 18.71 -5.51
C ASN A 226 3.66 19.06 -6.65
N VAL A 227 2.71 18.17 -6.87
CA VAL A 227 1.54 18.40 -7.71
C VAL A 227 0.32 18.41 -6.79
N ALA A 228 -0.51 19.44 -6.90
CA ALA A 228 -1.78 19.56 -6.17
C ALA A 228 -2.92 19.75 -7.17
N SER A 229 -4.10 19.24 -6.85
CA SER A 229 -5.31 19.47 -7.63
C SER A 229 -6.39 20.04 -6.72
N GLY A 230 -7.21 20.95 -7.25
CA GLY A 230 -8.38 21.45 -6.57
C GLY A 230 -9.07 22.58 -7.32
N ASN A 231 -10.11 23.13 -6.71
CA ASN A 231 -10.86 24.21 -7.31
C ASN A 231 -10.12 25.54 -7.24
N TYR A 232 -9.87 26.15 -8.40
CA TYR A 232 -9.30 27.49 -8.54
C TYR A 232 -10.23 28.33 -9.40
N LYS A 233 -10.75 29.42 -8.81
CA LYS A 233 -11.70 30.33 -9.47
C LYS A 233 -12.89 29.60 -10.11
N ASN A 234 -13.45 28.60 -9.42
CA ASN A 234 -14.55 27.74 -9.87
C ASN A 234 -14.20 26.77 -11.01
N ILE A 235 -12.90 26.53 -11.28
CA ILE A 235 -12.44 25.57 -12.28
C ILE A 235 -11.45 24.62 -11.62
N ASP A 236 -11.65 23.32 -11.82
CA ASP A 236 -10.69 22.31 -11.32
C ASP A 236 -9.35 22.48 -12.02
N THR A 237 -8.30 22.68 -11.24
CA THR A 237 -6.99 23.11 -11.72
C THR A 237 -5.88 22.38 -10.98
N THR A 238 -4.88 21.93 -11.74
CA THR A 238 -3.64 21.39 -11.19
C THR A 238 -2.63 22.51 -10.95
N PHE A 239 -1.95 22.49 -9.81
CA PHE A 239 -0.80 23.33 -9.49
C PHE A 239 0.44 22.47 -9.33
N ILE A 240 1.56 22.94 -9.87
CA ILE A 240 2.84 22.27 -9.79
C ILE A 240 3.85 23.27 -9.25
N ALA A 241 4.57 22.88 -8.21
CA ALA A 241 5.76 23.57 -7.76
C ALA A 241 6.95 22.62 -7.80
N GLN A 242 8.01 23.05 -8.48
CA GLN A 242 9.30 22.39 -8.53
C GLN A 242 10.32 23.31 -7.85
N LEU A 243 10.85 22.85 -6.72
CA LEU A 243 11.82 23.58 -5.92
C LEU A 243 13.20 22.94 -6.04
N PHE A 244 14.21 23.78 -6.15
CA PHE A 244 15.60 23.39 -6.25
C PHE A 244 16.39 23.90 -5.06
N GLY A 245 17.41 23.14 -4.65
CA GLY A 245 18.25 23.52 -3.52
C GLY A 245 19.69 23.03 -3.64
N GLN A 246 20.62 23.87 -3.21
CA GLN A 246 21.95 23.48 -2.76
C GLN A 246 21.97 23.60 -1.24
N PRO A 247 22.06 22.50 -0.48
CA PRO A 247 22.08 22.59 0.98
C PRO A 247 23.31 23.38 1.45
N GLN A 248 23.14 24.22 2.48
CA GLN A 248 24.25 24.86 3.17
C GLN A 248 25.12 23.77 3.80
N ILE A 249 26.41 23.74 3.45
CA ILE A 249 27.36 22.87 4.13
C ILE A 249 27.54 23.40 5.56
N GLN A 250 26.93 22.73 6.54
CA GLN A 250 27.22 23.00 7.96
C GLN A 250 28.66 22.56 8.26
N ASN A 251 29.60 23.50 8.12
CA ASN A 251 31.04 23.36 8.36
C ASN A 251 31.42 23.14 9.84
N PHE A 252 30.77 22.21 10.55
CA PHE A 252 31.07 21.95 11.97
C PHE A 252 32.15 20.88 12.21
N GLN A 253 32.50 20.05 11.23
CA GLN A 253 33.49 18.97 11.40
C GLN A 253 34.76 19.15 10.56
N GLU A 254 34.69 19.73 9.36
CA GLU A 254 35.87 19.87 8.49
C GLU A 254 36.89 20.89 8.99
N LYS A 255 36.47 21.99 9.64
CA LYS A 255 37.43 23.02 10.12
C LYS A 255 38.39 22.49 11.20
N LYS A 256 37.96 21.50 12.00
CA LYS A 256 38.79 20.84 13.04
C LYS A 256 39.71 19.75 12.46
N VAL A 257 39.32 19.16 11.34
CA VAL A 257 40.12 18.14 10.63
C VAL A 257 41.13 18.79 9.69
N LEU A 258 40.73 19.82 8.93
CA LEU A 258 41.62 20.57 8.03
C LEU A 258 42.69 21.35 8.78
N SER A 259 42.39 21.93 9.95
CA SER A 259 43.43 22.55 10.80
C SER A 259 44.44 21.53 11.34
N LYS A 260 43.99 20.30 11.68
CA LYS A 260 44.90 19.18 12.04
C LYS A 260 45.68 18.65 10.84
N LEU A 261 45.10 18.67 9.64
CA LEU A 261 45.75 18.19 8.41
C LEU A 261 46.80 19.18 7.90
N ILE A 262 46.53 20.49 7.94
CA ILE A 262 47.48 21.54 7.51
C ILE A 262 48.73 21.57 8.42
N ILE A 263 48.58 21.31 9.72
CA ILE A 263 49.73 21.16 10.64
C ILE A 263 50.60 19.95 10.29
N ASN A 264 50.01 18.87 9.78
CA ASN A 264 50.74 17.65 9.38
C ASN A 264 51.35 17.72 7.97
N ILE A 265 50.76 18.49 7.05
CA ILE A 265 51.27 18.64 5.67
C ILE A 265 52.49 19.57 5.63
N ASN A 266 52.51 20.65 6.42
CA ASN A 266 53.65 21.57 6.49
C ASN A 266 54.92 20.95 7.11
N LYS A 267 54.84 19.75 7.70
CA LYS A 267 56.00 18.98 8.17
C LYS A 267 56.57 17.98 7.16
N LYS A 268 55.90 17.71 6.03
CA LYS A 268 56.27 16.58 5.13
C LYS A 268 56.53 16.95 3.67
N SER A 269 56.48 18.23 3.29
CA SER A 269 56.60 18.65 1.87
C SER A 269 57.68 19.72 1.63
N LEU A 270 58.84 19.55 2.25
CA LEU A 270 60.10 20.17 1.83
C LEU A 270 61.11 19.07 1.48
N ALA A 271 60.84 18.35 0.38
CA ALA A 271 61.82 17.52 -0.31
C ALA A 271 61.33 17.16 -1.73
N GLY A 272 62.04 17.63 -2.77
CA GLY A 272 62.06 16.99 -4.09
C GLY A 272 61.35 17.73 -5.23
N GLN A 273 62.14 18.43 -6.04
CA GLN A 273 61.79 19.03 -7.35
C GLN A 273 61.81 17.97 -8.47
N ASN A 274 61.02 18.15 -9.55
CA ASN A 274 61.48 18.50 -10.91
C ASN A 274 60.46 18.20 -12.04
N ALA A 275 60.55 19.04 -13.10
CA ALA A 275 59.75 19.19 -14.34
C ALA A 275 59.80 17.97 -15.30
N THR A 276 58.97 17.80 -16.35
CA THR A 276 58.85 18.60 -17.60
C THR A 276 57.64 18.24 -18.51
N ASN A 277 57.32 19.17 -19.41
CA ASN A 277 56.31 19.26 -20.50
C ASN A 277 56.36 18.17 -21.63
N THR A 278 55.26 17.92 -22.37
CA THR A 278 54.91 18.51 -23.72
C THR A 278 53.81 17.73 -24.50
N ASN A 279 52.84 18.50 -25.02
CA ASN A 279 51.97 18.46 -26.22
C ASN A 279 52.01 17.29 -27.25
N ASN A 280 50.84 16.91 -27.81
CA ASN A 280 50.41 17.21 -29.21
C ASN A 280 49.10 16.50 -29.65
N ALA A 281 48.40 17.14 -30.60
CA ALA A 281 47.10 16.80 -31.22
C ALA A 281 47.24 16.33 -32.69
N SER A 282 46.16 15.76 -33.28
CA SER A 282 45.70 15.80 -34.72
C SER A 282 44.71 14.63 -34.98
N ILE A 283 43.40 14.79 -35.31
CA ILE A 283 42.66 15.16 -36.55
C ILE A 283 42.87 14.22 -37.77
N LEU A 284 41.78 13.56 -38.26
CA LEU A 284 41.22 13.59 -39.65
C LEU A 284 40.27 12.40 -39.99
N THR A 285 39.07 12.72 -40.48
CA THR A 285 38.17 11.98 -41.43
C THR A 285 38.50 12.43 -42.89
N PRO A 286 37.91 11.95 -44.05
CA PRO A 286 36.54 11.40 -44.28
C PRO A 286 36.32 10.38 -45.46
N ALA A 287 35.04 10.03 -45.72
CA ALA A 287 34.34 9.91 -47.04
C ALA A 287 33.64 8.57 -47.45
N SER A 288 32.29 8.65 -47.52
CA SER A 288 31.26 8.16 -48.50
C SER A 288 31.41 6.90 -49.39
N VAL A 289 30.29 6.18 -49.65
CA VAL A 289 29.66 5.87 -50.97
C VAL A 289 28.39 4.97 -50.83
N GLU A 290 27.42 5.16 -51.74
CA GLU A 290 26.07 4.58 -51.88
C GLU A 290 26.01 3.45 -52.95
N ILE A 291 24.94 2.62 -53.03
CA ILE A 291 24.22 2.16 -54.25
C ILE A 291 23.15 1.05 -53.95
N ASP A 292 22.07 1.15 -54.75
CA ASP A 292 20.73 0.53 -54.85
C ASP A 292 20.63 -0.91 -55.47
N GLY A 293 19.47 -1.60 -55.37
CA GLY A 293 19.13 -2.74 -56.27
C GLY A 293 18.15 -3.84 -55.79
N LYS A 294 16.96 -3.90 -56.44
CA LYS A 294 15.78 -4.83 -56.37
C LYS A 294 16.08 -6.24 -56.98
N VAL A 295 15.39 -7.40 -56.79
CA VAL A 295 14.02 -7.88 -57.20
C VAL A 295 13.82 -9.38 -56.80
N LEU A 296 12.56 -9.87 -56.78
CA LEU A 296 11.98 -11.24 -57.03
C LEU A 296 11.35 -11.89 -55.77
N GLY A 297 10.16 -12.50 -55.72
CA GLY A 297 9.16 -12.94 -56.71
C GLY A 297 8.59 -14.32 -56.26
N GLU A 298 7.26 -14.49 -56.37
CA GLU A 298 6.45 -15.74 -56.38
C GLU A 298 5.76 -16.34 -55.13
N LYS A 299 4.42 -16.44 -55.33
CA LYS A 299 3.48 -17.57 -55.14
C LYS A 299 2.68 -17.72 -53.84
N GLU A 300 1.40 -17.32 -53.97
CA GLU A 300 0.26 -17.77 -53.19
C GLU A 300 0.08 -19.30 -53.28
N THR A 301 -0.19 -19.93 -52.13
CA THR A 301 -0.72 -21.28 -52.03
C THR A 301 -1.91 -21.24 -51.07
N ILE A 302 -3.10 -21.57 -51.56
CA ILE A 302 -4.34 -21.69 -50.77
C ILE A 302 -4.50 -23.17 -50.38
N SER A 303 -4.68 -23.49 -49.09
CA SER A 303 -5.46 -24.64 -48.57
C SER A 303 -5.40 -24.69 -47.00
N PRO A 304 -6.21 -25.48 -46.29
CA PRO A 304 -7.65 -25.39 -46.06
C PRO A 304 -8.00 -25.40 -44.53
N GLN A 305 -9.30 -25.40 -44.21
CA GLN A 305 -9.91 -25.62 -42.88
C GLN A 305 -10.00 -24.40 -41.97
N ALA A 306 -11.12 -23.68 -42.10
CA ALA A 306 -11.62 -22.80 -41.05
C ALA A 306 -11.94 -23.65 -39.80
N LYS A 307 -11.01 -23.67 -38.84
CA LYS A 307 -11.35 -23.92 -37.43
C LYS A 307 -12.39 -22.88 -37.04
N ILE A 308 -13.49 -23.30 -36.42
CA ILE A 308 -14.45 -22.37 -35.80
C ILE A 308 -13.68 -21.69 -34.67
N GLU A 309 -13.15 -20.51 -34.97
CA GLU A 309 -12.47 -19.66 -34.00
C GLU A 309 -13.55 -19.03 -33.14
N ILE A 310 -13.72 -19.57 -31.93
CA ILE A 310 -14.55 -18.93 -30.91
C ILE A 310 -13.88 -17.59 -30.60
N LYS A 311 -14.48 -16.50 -31.10
CA LYS A 311 -14.00 -15.16 -30.80
C LYS A 311 -14.13 -14.93 -29.28
N PRO A 312 -13.06 -14.48 -28.61
CA PRO A 312 -13.12 -14.16 -27.19
C PRO A 312 -14.12 -13.04 -26.96
N VAL A 313 -14.90 -13.16 -25.89
CA VAL A 313 -15.74 -12.07 -25.41
C VAL A 313 -14.88 -11.21 -24.52
N VAL A 314 -14.68 -9.95 -24.91
CA VAL A 314 -13.97 -8.95 -24.11
C VAL A 314 -14.95 -7.85 -23.75
N ASN A 315 -15.18 -7.68 -22.45
CA ASN A 315 -15.94 -6.59 -21.88
C ASN A 315 -14.97 -5.56 -21.33
N LEU A 316 -15.10 -4.31 -21.76
CA LEU A 316 -14.31 -3.19 -21.27
C LEU A 316 -15.23 -2.21 -20.55
N THR A 317 -14.94 -2.01 -19.28
CA THR A 317 -15.67 -1.10 -18.40
C THR A 317 -14.79 0.11 -18.11
N ILE A 318 -15.32 1.31 -18.37
CA ILE A 318 -14.65 2.57 -18.03
C ILE A 318 -15.38 3.20 -16.84
N LEU A 319 -14.68 3.33 -15.71
CA LEU A 319 -15.15 3.99 -14.51
C LEU A 319 -14.66 5.44 -14.54
N GLU A 320 -15.58 6.38 -14.34
CA GLU A 320 -15.30 7.82 -14.31
C GLU A 320 -15.70 8.40 -12.95
N PRO A 321 -14.83 8.33 -11.93
CA PRO A 321 -15.11 8.95 -10.66
C PRO A 321 -15.06 10.47 -10.82
N LYS A 322 -16.07 11.14 -10.27
CA LYS A 322 -16.18 12.59 -10.33
C LYS A 322 -14.97 13.24 -9.65
N GLY A 323 -14.39 14.26 -10.27
CA GLY A 323 -13.30 15.05 -9.69
C GLY A 323 -11.89 14.51 -9.95
N LEU A 324 -11.75 13.30 -10.51
CA LEU A 324 -10.48 12.86 -11.10
C LEU A 324 -10.48 13.19 -12.58
N ASN A 325 -9.40 13.79 -13.05
CA ASN A 325 -9.08 13.79 -14.48
C ASN A 325 -8.54 12.42 -14.93
N LYS A 326 -9.11 11.33 -14.40
CA LYS A 326 -8.67 9.95 -14.59
C LYS A 326 -9.84 9.02 -14.87
N GLN A 327 -9.58 8.03 -15.70
CA GLN A 327 -10.52 6.96 -16.02
C GLN A 327 -9.93 5.62 -15.59
N PHE A 328 -10.76 4.75 -15.04
CA PHE A 328 -10.34 3.40 -14.64
C PHE A 328 -10.87 2.43 -15.67
N ILE A 329 -9.98 1.67 -16.28
CA ILE A 329 -10.33 0.65 -17.25
C ILE A 329 -10.30 -0.68 -16.54
N GLU A 330 -11.41 -1.39 -16.53
CA GLU A 330 -11.49 -2.80 -16.18
C GLU A 330 -11.76 -3.61 -17.45
N VAL A 331 -11.01 -4.69 -17.60
CA VAL A 331 -11.09 -5.59 -18.73
C VAL A 331 -11.42 -6.97 -18.21
N GLU A 332 -12.53 -7.53 -18.68
CA GLU A 332 -12.86 -8.94 -18.49
C GLU A 332 -12.83 -9.63 -19.85
N ALA A 333 -12.07 -10.71 -19.97
CA ALA A 333 -11.96 -11.48 -21.20
C ALA A 333 -12.18 -12.98 -20.94
N GLU A 334 -12.99 -13.63 -21.77
CA GLU A 334 -13.12 -15.08 -21.78
C GLU A 334 -12.25 -15.69 -22.88
N LEU A 335 -11.17 -16.36 -22.48
CA LEU A 335 -10.11 -16.87 -23.36
C LEU A 335 -10.00 -18.40 -23.30
N GLN A 336 -9.43 -18.99 -24.35
CA GLN A 336 -9.19 -20.42 -24.43
C GLN A 336 -8.18 -20.89 -23.36
N THR A 337 -8.31 -22.15 -22.93
CA THR A 337 -7.51 -22.72 -21.82
C THR A 337 -6.00 -22.79 -22.11
N ASN A 338 -5.62 -22.84 -23.39
CA ASN A 338 -4.23 -22.88 -23.87
C ASN A 338 -3.52 -21.52 -23.83
N VAL A 339 -4.21 -20.42 -23.53
CA VAL A 339 -3.61 -19.09 -23.41
C VAL A 339 -2.78 -19.01 -22.13
N THR A 340 -1.48 -18.72 -22.21
CA THR A 340 -0.57 -18.62 -21.05
C THR A 340 -0.42 -17.20 -20.53
N LYS A 341 -0.57 -16.19 -21.39
CA LYS A 341 -0.56 -14.76 -21.05
C LYS A 341 -1.58 -14.02 -21.92
N ALA A 342 -2.10 -12.91 -21.43
CA ALA A 342 -2.93 -12.02 -22.22
C ALA A 342 -2.73 -10.56 -21.80
N ALA A 343 -2.88 -9.64 -22.74
CA ALA A 343 -2.87 -8.21 -22.50
C ALA A 343 -3.85 -7.53 -23.46
N LEU A 344 -4.62 -6.55 -22.99
CA LEU A 344 -5.43 -5.70 -23.85
C LEU A 344 -4.61 -4.48 -24.27
N LEU A 345 -4.52 -4.23 -25.56
CA LEU A 345 -3.99 -3.00 -26.13
C LEU A 345 -5.16 -2.07 -26.43
N TYR A 346 -5.17 -0.90 -25.82
CA TYR A 346 -6.22 0.09 -26.02
C TYR A 346 -5.60 1.49 -26.05
N ASN A 347 -5.67 2.14 -27.22
CA ASN A 347 -4.86 3.32 -27.55
C ASN A 347 -3.36 3.04 -27.28
N ASP A 348 -2.69 3.89 -26.49
CA ASP A 348 -1.28 3.71 -26.09
C ASP A 348 -1.12 2.85 -24.82
N TYR A 349 -2.21 2.32 -24.27
CA TYR A 349 -2.21 1.57 -23.02
C TYR A 349 -2.15 0.06 -23.26
N SER A 350 -1.28 -0.61 -22.51
CA SER A 350 -1.19 -2.08 -22.44
C SER A 350 -1.63 -2.53 -21.05
N ILE A 351 -2.78 -3.20 -20.99
CA ILE A 351 -3.39 -3.69 -19.76
C ILE A 351 -3.09 -5.18 -19.66
N GLU A 352 -2.19 -5.57 -18.77
CA GLU A 352 -1.92 -6.99 -18.53
C GLU A 352 -3.15 -7.65 -17.90
N LEU A 353 -3.55 -8.79 -18.46
CA LEU A 353 -4.64 -9.59 -17.93
C LEU A 353 -4.07 -10.73 -17.09
N THR A 354 -4.68 -10.95 -15.95
CA THR A 354 -4.39 -12.06 -15.05
C THR A 354 -5.53 -13.07 -15.12
N ARG A 355 -5.19 -14.35 -15.16
CA ARG A 355 -6.19 -15.42 -15.16
C ARG A 355 -6.82 -15.50 -13.77
N ASN A 356 -8.14 -15.34 -13.68
CA ASN A 356 -8.85 -15.37 -12.40
C ASN A 356 -9.09 -16.84 -11.99
N GLY A 357 -8.36 -17.32 -10.98
CA GLY A 357 -8.31 -18.73 -10.62
C GLY A 357 -9.05 -19.07 -9.32
N ILE A 358 -10.16 -19.80 -9.46
CA ILE A 358 -10.58 -21.00 -8.69
C ILE A 358 -11.84 -21.63 -9.36
N ASN A 359 -12.72 -20.84 -9.99
CA ASN A 359 -14.02 -21.33 -10.53
C ASN A 359 -14.19 -21.30 -12.06
N ASN A 360 -13.40 -20.52 -12.82
CA ASN A 360 -13.50 -20.48 -14.29
C ASN A 360 -12.11 -20.24 -14.93
N LEU A 361 -11.51 -21.29 -15.48
CA LEU A 361 -10.17 -21.25 -16.09
C LEU A 361 -10.08 -20.39 -17.36
N ASN A 362 -11.22 -20.00 -17.93
CA ASN A 362 -11.29 -19.20 -19.14
C ASN A 362 -11.42 -17.70 -18.85
N LYS A 363 -11.67 -17.29 -17.60
CA LYS A 363 -11.87 -15.88 -17.26
C LYS A 363 -10.55 -15.18 -16.93
N TRP A 364 -10.29 -14.08 -17.63
CA TRP A 364 -9.14 -13.21 -17.46
C TRP A 364 -9.59 -11.81 -17.09
N THR A 365 -8.89 -11.18 -16.17
CA THR A 365 -9.21 -9.84 -15.68
C THR A 365 -7.97 -8.97 -15.64
N GLY A 366 -8.09 -7.73 -16.07
CA GLY A 366 -7.04 -6.73 -15.95
C GLY A 366 -7.65 -5.38 -15.63
N ASN A 367 -6.85 -4.51 -15.02
CA ASN A 367 -7.29 -3.20 -14.59
C ASN A 367 -6.19 -2.18 -14.86
N TYR A 368 -6.55 -0.97 -15.23
CA TYR A 368 -5.61 0.08 -15.58
C TYR A 368 -6.15 1.46 -15.21
N ILE A 369 -5.27 2.33 -14.69
CA ILE A 369 -5.63 3.71 -14.34
C ILE A 369 -5.11 4.62 -15.44
N VAL A 370 -6.03 5.21 -16.21
CA VAL A 370 -5.70 6.20 -17.23
C VAL A 370 -5.65 7.57 -16.60
N SER A 371 -4.49 8.22 -16.75
CA SER A 371 -4.16 9.45 -16.03
C SER A 371 -4.45 10.73 -16.82
N ASP A 372 -4.70 10.61 -18.13
CA ASP A 372 -4.91 11.73 -19.05
C ASP A 372 -6.26 11.60 -19.75
N PHE A 373 -7.20 12.47 -19.38
CA PHE A 373 -8.57 12.54 -19.87
C PHE A 373 -8.69 12.79 -21.39
N ASN A 374 -7.65 13.35 -22.01
CA ASN A 374 -7.67 13.74 -23.43
C ASN A 374 -7.44 12.57 -24.42
N ASN A 375 -7.03 11.39 -23.94
CA ASN A 375 -6.60 10.29 -24.81
C ASN A 375 -7.63 9.16 -25.01
N LEU A 376 -8.80 9.19 -24.36
CA LEU A 376 -9.80 8.12 -24.48
C LEU A 376 -11.05 8.53 -25.26
N SER A 377 -11.35 9.82 -25.30
CA SER A 377 -12.46 10.40 -26.07
C SER A 377 -12.16 10.51 -27.58
N ASN A 378 -10.89 10.35 -28.00
CA ASN A 378 -10.47 10.26 -29.39
C ASN A 378 -10.18 8.80 -29.76
N ILE A 379 -11.22 8.01 -30.02
CA ILE A 379 -11.09 6.62 -30.48
C ILE A 379 -10.49 6.64 -31.90
N VAL A 380 -9.17 6.43 -32.02
CA VAL A 380 -8.50 6.32 -33.32
C VAL A 380 -8.23 4.86 -33.70
N THR A 381 -8.13 3.96 -32.72
CA THR A 381 -7.88 2.53 -32.94
C THR A 381 -8.82 1.65 -32.12
N PRO A 382 -9.37 0.55 -32.69
CA PRO A 382 -10.14 -0.43 -31.94
C PRO A 382 -9.23 -1.11 -30.90
N ALA A 383 -9.78 -1.47 -29.73
CA ALA A 383 -9.02 -2.22 -28.74
C ALA A 383 -8.63 -3.60 -29.31
N THR A 384 -7.40 -4.03 -29.08
CA THR A 384 -6.89 -5.32 -29.58
C THR A 384 -6.39 -6.16 -28.42
N LEU A 385 -6.95 -7.35 -28.27
CA LEU A 385 -6.47 -8.33 -27.30
C LEU A 385 -5.26 -9.07 -27.87
N LYS A 386 -4.15 -9.03 -27.15
CA LYS A 386 -2.93 -9.79 -27.42
C LYS A 386 -2.86 -11.01 -26.50
N THR A 387 -2.75 -12.21 -27.06
CA THR A 387 -2.66 -13.47 -26.31
C THR A 387 -1.42 -14.26 -26.69
N TRP A 388 -0.87 -15.02 -25.75
CA TRP A 388 0.21 -15.98 -25.96
C TRP A 388 -0.30 -17.37 -25.63
N ASP A 389 -0.02 -18.36 -26.46
CA ASP A 389 -0.40 -19.74 -26.17
C ASP A 389 0.74 -20.56 -25.54
N THR A 390 0.53 -21.86 -25.32
CA THR A 390 1.54 -22.79 -24.76
C THR A 390 2.72 -23.06 -25.68
N SER A 391 2.61 -22.76 -26.98
CA SER A 391 3.67 -22.90 -27.97
C SER A 391 4.51 -21.61 -28.12
N GLY A 392 4.05 -20.51 -27.52
CA GLY A 392 4.66 -19.19 -27.63
C GLY A 392 4.14 -18.38 -28.82
N GLU A 393 3.13 -18.87 -29.54
CA GLU A 393 2.48 -18.15 -30.64
C GLU A 393 1.72 -16.93 -30.09
N ILE A 394 1.83 -15.79 -30.77
CA ILE A 394 1.16 -14.53 -30.40
C ILE A 394 -0.03 -14.33 -31.33
N LYS A 395 -1.21 -14.10 -30.75
CA LYS A 395 -2.43 -13.76 -31.51
C LYS A 395 -2.96 -12.39 -31.11
N PHE A 396 -3.42 -11.66 -32.12
CA PHE A 396 -4.08 -10.37 -31.97
C PHE A 396 -5.56 -10.53 -32.35
N ILE A 397 -6.44 -10.04 -31.49
CA ILE A 397 -7.88 -10.22 -31.65
C ILE A 397 -8.56 -8.87 -31.44
N ASP A 398 -9.22 -8.37 -32.48
CA ASP A 398 -9.96 -7.11 -32.39
C ASP A 398 -11.17 -7.26 -31.47
N VAL A 399 -11.32 -6.30 -30.56
CA VAL A 399 -12.46 -6.19 -29.65
C VAL A 399 -13.52 -5.32 -30.32
N ASP A 400 -14.74 -5.83 -30.37
CA ASP A 400 -15.90 -5.08 -30.88
C ASP A 400 -16.12 -3.83 -30.03
N SER A 401 -16.17 -2.65 -30.68
CA SER A 401 -16.38 -1.37 -30.01
C SER A 401 -17.73 -1.27 -29.30
N ASN A 402 -18.74 -2.06 -29.70
CA ASN A 402 -20.02 -2.14 -29.00
C ASN A 402 -19.94 -2.80 -27.62
N ASN A 403 -18.84 -3.49 -27.32
CA ASN A 403 -18.57 -4.11 -26.02
C ASN A 403 -17.82 -3.17 -25.05
N ILE A 404 -17.53 -1.94 -25.49
CA ILE A 404 -17.00 -0.87 -24.64
C ILE A 404 -18.18 -0.07 -24.11
N ARG A 405 -18.44 -0.15 -22.80
CA ARG A 405 -19.52 0.62 -22.17
C ARG A 405 -18.98 1.38 -20.96
N PRO A 406 -19.19 2.71 -20.87
CA PRO A 406 -18.99 3.40 -19.61
C PRO A 406 -20.06 2.92 -18.64
N VAL A 407 -19.64 2.28 -17.55
CA VAL A 407 -20.55 1.81 -16.50
C VAL A 407 -19.95 2.26 -15.19
N GLN A 408 -20.79 2.83 -14.32
CA GLN A 408 -20.39 3.10 -12.95
C GLN A 408 -20.11 1.75 -12.26
N PRO A 409 -18.98 1.60 -11.56
CA PRO A 409 -18.62 0.32 -10.94
C PRO A 409 -19.66 -0.03 -9.89
N SER A 410 -19.93 -1.32 -9.71
CA SER A 410 -20.62 -1.71 -8.49
C SER A 410 -19.71 -1.46 -7.28
N TYR A 411 -20.29 -1.26 -6.10
CA TYR A 411 -19.50 -1.14 -4.86
C TYR A 411 -18.58 -2.34 -4.60
N PHE A 412 -18.96 -3.52 -5.13
CA PHE A 412 -18.14 -4.71 -5.04
C PHE A 412 -16.90 -4.62 -5.94
N ASP A 413 -17.07 -4.13 -7.17
CA ASP A 413 -15.96 -3.91 -8.11
C ASP A 413 -15.03 -2.81 -7.61
N GLU A 414 -15.62 -1.74 -7.04
CA GLU A 414 -14.89 -0.64 -6.40
C GLU A 414 -13.97 -1.14 -5.27
N TYR A 415 -14.52 -1.96 -4.36
CA TYR A 415 -13.76 -2.58 -3.28
C TYR A 415 -12.66 -3.50 -3.79
N ASN A 416 -12.97 -4.40 -4.74
CA ASN A 416 -11.99 -5.35 -5.29
C ASN A 416 -10.83 -4.62 -5.99
N PHE A 417 -11.15 -3.54 -6.71
CA PHE A 417 -10.17 -2.70 -7.35
C PHE A 417 -9.20 -2.09 -6.32
N LEU A 418 -9.72 -1.43 -5.27
CA LEU A 418 -8.91 -0.81 -4.23
C LEU A 418 -8.09 -1.82 -3.44
N LYS A 419 -8.63 -3.03 -3.24
CA LYS A 419 -7.91 -4.13 -2.59
C LYS A 419 -6.71 -4.60 -3.42
N ASN A 420 -6.88 -4.70 -4.75
CA ASN A 420 -5.83 -5.16 -5.66
C ASN A 420 -4.81 -4.06 -6.01
N ASN A 421 -5.18 -2.80 -5.84
CA ASN A 421 -4.34 -1.64 -6.15
C ASN A 421 -4.34 -0.67 -4.96
N PRO A 422 -3.89 -1.11 -3.78
CA PRO A 422 -4.00 -0.31 -2.58
C PRO A 422 -3.08 0.91 -2.68
N SER A 423 -3.64 2.10 -2.54
CA SER A 423 -2.83 3.31 -2.34
C SER A 423 -2.04 3.21 -1.02
N ARG A 424 -1.02 4.06 -0.88
CA ARG A 424 -0.29 4.23 0.39
C ARG A 424 -1.22 4.59 1.54
N THR A 425 -2.32 5.29 1.24
CA THR A 425 -3.35 5.67 2.21
C THR A 425 -4.23 4.49 2.64
N ILE A 426 -4.63 3.61 1.71
CA ILE A 426 -5.52 2.48 2.02
C ILE A 426 -4.76 1.24 2.51
N SER A 427 -3.53 1.03 2.06
CA SER A 427 -2.73 -0.16 2.39
C SER A 427 -2.70 -0.48 3.90
N PRO A 428 -2.48 0.52 4.80
CA PRO A 428 -2.59 0.29 6.25
C PRO A 428 -3.97 -0.21 6.70
N LEU A 429 -5.04 0.34 6.16
CA LEU A 429 -6.40 -0.04 6.54
C LEU A 429 -6.71 -1.49 6.15
N LEU A 430 -6.36 -1.89 4.92
CA LEU A 430 -6.56 -3.26 4.45
C LEU A 430 -5.70 -4.24 5.26
N SER A 431 -4.46 -3.87 5.57
CA SER A 431 -3.54 -4.72 6.33
C SER A 431 -3.96 -4.93 7.78
N ILE A 432 -4.55 -3.93 8.45
CA ILE A 432 -5.06 -4.07 9.83
C ILE A 432 -6.05 -5.23 9.94
N SER A 433 -7.00 -5.32 9.01
CA SER A 433 -8.00 -6.40 9.02
C SER A 433 -7.35 -7.76 8.82
N SER A 434 -6.45 -7.88 7.83
CA SER A 434 -5.73 -9.13 7.54
C SER A 434 -4.82 -9.55 8.70
N THR A 435 -4.11 -8.62 9.33
CA THR A 435 -3.27 -8.89 10.50
C THR A 435 -4.10 -9.39 11.68
N TYR A 436 -5.25 -8.76 11.95
CA TYR A 436 -6.17 -9.23 12.98
C TYR A 436 -6.65 -10.67 12.70
N TYR A 437 -7.06 -10.98 11.47
CA TYR A 437 -7.47 -12.35 11.10
C TYR A 437 -6.31 -13.34 11.21
N LEU A 438 -5.09 -12.97 10.82
CA LEU A 438 -3.90 -13.82 10.95
C LEU A 438 -3.58 -14.14 12.41
N ILE A 439 -3.71 -13.17 13.31
CA ILE A 439 -3.50 -13.40 14.75
C ILE A 439 -4.54 -14.40 15.28
N ILE A 440 -5.83 -14.21 14.97
CA ILE A 440 -6.87 -15.14 15.42
C ILE A 440 -6.68 -16.52 14.78
N LEU A 441 -6.32 -16.57 13.49
CA LEU A 441 -6.04 -17.82 12.78
C LEU A 441 -4.91 -18.60 13.46
N PHE A 442 -3.80 -17.93 13.78
CA PHE A 442 -2.67 -18.52 14.49
C PHE A 442 -3.10 -19.07 15.87
N VAL A 443 -3.83 -18.26 16.64
CA VAL A 443 -4.35 -18.66 17.96
C VAL A 443 -5.30 -19.86 17.84
N ALA A 444 -6.20 -19.87 16.86
CA ALA A 444 -7.15 -20.96 16.63
C ALA A 444 -6.46 -22.25 16.20
N ILE A 445 -5.47 -22.17 15.30
CA ILE A 445 -4.66 -23.32 14.87
C ILE A 445 -3.88 -23.89 16.05
N MET A 446 -3.23 -23.03 16.84
CA MET A 446 -2.43 -23.47 17.98
C MET A 446 -3.31 -24.07 19.08
N ALA A 447 -4.44 -23.44 19.41
CA ALA A 447 -5.41 -24.00 20.34
C ALA A 447 -5.97 -25.35 19.85
N LEU A 448 -6.26 -25.49 18.55
CA LEU A 448 -6.70 -26.77 17.96
C LEU A 448 -5.59 -27.83 18.04
N PHE A 449 -4.35 -27.49 17.72
CA PHE A 449 -3.20 -28.39 17.82
C PHE A 449 -3.01 -28.87 19.26
N LEU A 450 -2.95 -27.96 20.22
CA LEU A 450 -2.85 -28.29 21.64
C LEU A 450 -4.00 -29.21 22.08
N ASN A 451 -5.22 -28.92 21.63
CA ASN A 451 -6.41 -29.72 21.94
C ASN A 451 -6.39 -31.14 21.30
N VAL A 452 -5.80 -31.30 20.12
CA VAL A 452 -5.71 -32.60 19.42
C VAL A 452 -4.56 -33.47 19.94
N PHE A 453 -3.42 -32.87 20.29
CA PHE A 453 -2.18 -33.61 20.57
C PHE A 453 -1.84 -33.79 22.07
N ILE A 454 -2.42 -33.01 22.99
CA ILE A 454 -2.01 -33.06 24.42
C ILE A 454 -2.59 -34.25 25.19
N GLU A 455 -3.80 -34.78 24.92
CA GLU A 455 -4.20 -36.07 25.51
C GLU A 455 -5.40 -36.75 24.81
N ILE A 456 -5.18 -37.98 24.34
CA ILE A 456 -5.95 -38.73 23.31
C ILE A 456 -7.33 -39.27 23.77
N LYS A 457 -7.79 -39.10 25.01
CA LYS A 457 -8.88 -39.95 25.54
C LYS A 457 -10.33 -39.45 25.41
N LYS A 458 -10.58 -38.16 25.17
CA LYS A 458 -11.95 -37.64 24.89
C LYS A 458 -11.92 -36.55 23.82
N GLN A 459 -12.03 -36.95 22.57
CA GLN A 459 -12.23 -36.01 21.47
C GLN A 459 -13.61 -35.37 21.59
N HIS A 460 -13.68 -34.04 21.53
CA HIS A 460 -14.93 -33.29 21.49
C HIS A 460 -15.26 -32.89 20.06
N PRO A 461 -16.01 -33.72 19.28
CA PRO A 461 -16.21 -33.50 17.85
C PRO A 461 -16.86 -32.15 17.54
N LYS A 462 -17.73 -31.67 18.44
CA LYS A 462 -18.37 -30.35 18.30
C LYS A 462 -17.35 -29.20 18.36
N ILE A 463 -16.40 -29.25 19.31
CA ILE A 463 -15.36 -28.23 19.49
C ILE A 463 -14.40 -28.26 18.30
N ILE A 464 -13.98 -29.46 17.89
CA ILE A 464 -13.10 -29.66 16.74
C ILE A 464 -13.76 -29.09 15.47
N LEU A 465 -15.01 -29.47 15.18
CA LEU A 465 -15.74 -29.00 14.01
C LEU A 465 -15.93 -27.48 14.02
N SER A 466 -16.32 -26.88 15.14
CA SER A 466 -16.49 -25.42 15.24
C SER A 466 -15.18 -24.68 15.04
N THR A 467 -14.06 -25.20 15.55
CA THR A 467 -12.74 -24.58 15.37
C THR A 467 -12.27 -24.69 13.93
N PHE A 468 -12.49 -25.83 13.26
CA PHE A 468 -12.22 -25.96 11.83
C PHE A 468 -13.07 -24.99 11.00
N SER A 469 -14.35 -24.81 11.32
CA SER A 469 -15.21 -23.82 10.64
C SER A 469 -14.70 -22.39 10.82
N LEU A 470 -14.24 -22.03 12.03
CA LEU A 470 -13.64 -20.72 12.30
C LEU A 470 -12.34 -20.52 11.50
N ILE A 471 -11.46 -21.51 11.49
CA ILE A 471 -10.21 -21.49 10.71
C ILE A 471 -10.51 -21.28 9.22
N LEU A 472 -11.48 -22.05 8.67
CA LEU A 472 -11.90 -21.92 7.29
C LEU A 472 -12.45 -20.51 6.99
N LEU A 473 -13.31 -19.98 7.86
CA LEU A 473 -13.84 -18.61 7.74
C LEU A 473 -12.72 -17.57 7.72
N LEU A 474 -11.77 -17.64 8.66
CA LEU A 474 -10.67 -16.69 8.76
C LEU A 474 -9.76 -16.75 7.53
N MET A 475 -9.46 -17.96 7.03
CA MET A 475 -8.75 -18.12 5.76
C MET A 475 -9.49 -17.44 4.62
N ILE A 476 -10.80 -17.70 4.48
CA ILE A 476 -11.64 -17.05 3.46
C ILE A 476 -11.57 -15.52 3.60
N LEU A 477 -11.68 -14.96 4.81
CA LEU A 477 -11.67 -13.50 5.04
C LEU A 477 -10.30 -12.83 4.81
N ILE A 478 -9.20 -13.59 4.85
CA ILE A 478 -7.86 -13.12 4.50
C ILE A 478 -7.70 -13.06 2.99
N PHE A 479 -8.24 -14.04 2.26
CA PHE A 479 -8.10 -14.13 0.81
C PHE A 479 -9.16 -13.30 0.05
N ILE A 480 -10.37 -13.14 0.60
CA ILE A 480 -11.41 -12.18 0.16
C ILE A 480 -11.11 -10.79 0.71
#